data_AF-A0A534JJV2-F1
#
_entry.id   AF-A0A534JJV2-F1
#
_cell.length_a   1.000
_cell.length_b   1.000
_cell.length_c   1.000
_cell.angle_alpha   90.00
_cell.angle_beta   90.00
_cell.angle_gamma   90.00
#
_symmetry.space_group_name_H-M   'P 1'
#
loop_
_entity.id
_entity.type
_entity.pdbx_description
1 polymer ?
#
loop_
_entity_poly.entity_id
_entity_poly.type
_entity_poly.pdbx_seq_one_letter_code
_entity_poly.pdbx_strand_id
1 'polypeptide(L)'
;MTPWLDHLRRTPLLVFLALYTAITGGPFLWAAMMSLRTTPEIFDSPYAFPVRFHWEKFADAWANSNYHTYFWNSAVVVVIAVAL
;
A
#
# COMPACT_ATOMS: atom_id res chain seq x y z
N MET A 1 17.02 -39.85 -2.56
CA MET A 1 16.89 -38.40 -2.32
C MET A 1 15.65 -38.21 -1.46
N THR A 2 15.81 -37.89 -0.17
CA THR A 2 14.70 -37.83 0.80
C THR A 2 14.00 -36.47 0.72
N PRO A 3 12.75 -36.39 0.21
CA PRO A 3 12.07 -35.12 -0.08
C PRO A 3 11.88 -34.23 1.17
N TRP A 4 11.89 -34.81 2.37
CA TRP A 4 11.76 -34.08 3.63
C TRP A 4 12.95 -33.15 3.95
N LEU A 5 14.17 -33.51 3.54
CA LEU A 5 15.36 -32.69 3.75
C LEU A 5 15.33 -31.43 2.88
N ASP A 6 14.74 -31.51 1.68
CA ASP A 6 14.64 -30.37 0.77
C ASP A 6 13.69 -29.28 1.29
N HIS A 7 12.65 -29.67 2.03
CA HIS A 7 11.72 -28.73 2.66
C HIS A 7 12.42 -27.97 3.80
N LEU A 8 13.09 -28.69 4.70
CA LEU A 8 13.88 -28.13 5.80
C LEU A 8 14.94 -27.13 5.33
N ARG A 9 15.57 -27.38 4.17
CA ARG A 9 16.56 -26.47 3.57
C ARG A 9 15.96 -25.18 3.00
N ARG A 10 14.69 -25.21 2.56
CA ARG A 10 14.00 -24.04 2.00
C ARG A 10 13.27 -23.21 3.05
N THR A 11 12.87 -23.80 4.17
CA THR A 11 12.21 -23.10 5.28
C THR A 11 12.92 -21.82 5.71
N PRO A 12 14.25 -21.77 5.95
CA PRO A 12 14.91 -20.52 6.36
C PRO A 12 14.84 -19.44 5.28
N LEU A 13 14.98 -19.81 4.01
CA LEU A 13 14.84 -18.88 2.89
C LEU A 13 13.40 -18.34 2.80
N LEU A 14 12.40 -19.20 2.95
CA LEU A 14 10.99 -18.79 2.91
C LEU A 14 10.63 -17.87 4.07
N VAL A 15 11.13 -18.16 5.28
CA VAL A 15 10.97 -17.29 6.45
C VAL A 15 11.63 -15.94 6.18
N PHE A 16 12.85 -15.93 5.66
CA PHE A 16 13.53 -14.70 5.29
C PHE A 16 12.75 -13.90 4.24
N LEU A 17 12.28 -14.54 3.17
CA LEU A 17 11.47 -13.89 2.14
C LEU A 17 10.16 -13.34 2.71
N ALA A 18 9.46 -14.10 3.56
CA ALA A 18 8.24 -13.65 4.20
C ALA A 18 8.48 -12.43 5.11
N LEU A 19 9.55 -12.44 5.90
CA LEU A 19 9.95 -11.30 6.73
C LEU A 19 10.33 -10.08 5.88
N TYR A 20 11.14 -10.29 4.84
CA TYR A 20 11.50 -9.23 3.91
C TYR A 20 10.26 -8.60 3.29
N THR A 21 9.34 -9.42 2.76
CA THR A 21 8.08 -8.95 2.19
C THR A 21 7.21 -8.24 3.22
N ALA A 22 7.12 -8.73 4.46
CA ALA A 22 6.35 -8.08 5.51
C ALA A 22 6.94 -6.71 5.88
N ILE A 23 8.26 -6.59 5.96
CA ILE A 23 8.96 -5.35 6.30
C ILE A 23 8.86 -4.33 5.15
N THR A 24 9.03 -4.75 3.91
CA THR A 24 9.00 -3.85 2.74
C THR A 24 7.58 -3.54 2.27
N GLY A 25 6.69 -4.53 2.28
CA GLY A 25 5.30 -4.43 1.84
C GLY A 25 4.34 -3.93 2.93
N GLY A 26 4.65 -4.20 4.19
CA GLY A 26 3.82 -3.81 5.34
C GLY A 26 3.48 -2.32 5.40
N PRO A 27 4.44 -1.39 5.19
CA PRO A 27 4.15 0.04 5.14
C PRO A 27 3.14 0.44 4.07
N PHE A 28 3.10 -0.24 2.91
CA PHE A 28 2.11 0.02 1.87
C PHE A 28 0.72 -0.47 2.25
N LEU A 29 0.63 -1.66 2.87
CA LEU A 29 -0.63 -2.17 3.42
C LEU A 29 -1.16 -1.25 4.53
N TRP A 30 -0.27 -0.75 5.39
CA TRP A 30 -0.61 0.20 6.43
C TRP A 30 -1.09 1.53 5.85
N ALA A 31 -0.38 2.11 4.86
CA ALA A 31 -0.81 3.33 4.18
C ALA A 31 -2.16 3.17 3.47
N ALA A 32 -2.39 2.04 2.80
CA ALA A 32 -3.67 1.72 2.17
C ALA A 32 -4.79 1.64 3.22
N MET A 33 -4.54 1.01 4.38
CA MET A 33 -5.50 0.96 5.49
C MET A 33 -5.80 2.35 6.06
N MET A 34 -4.78 3.19 6.25
CA MET A 34 -4.93 4.56 6.75
C MET A 34 -5.70 5.46 5.76
N SER A 35 -5.58 5.22 4.45
CA SER A 35 -6.33 5.98 3.44
C SER A 35 -7.86 5.91 3.64
N LEU A 36 -8.34 4.79 4.20
CA LEU A 36 -9.75 4.50 4.48
C LEU A 36 -10.24 5.03 5.83
N ARG A 37 -9.36 5.65 6.63
CA ARG A 37 -9.65 6.16 7.98
C ARG A 37 -9.78 7.67 8.00
N THR A 38 -10.43 8.22 9.02
CA THR A 38 -10.46 9.69 9.22
C THR A 38 -9.25 10.17 10.01
N THR A 39 -8.87 11.44 9.86
CA THR A 39 -7.74 12.03 10.57
C THR A 39 -7.83 11.85 12.10
N PRO A 40 -8.97 12.13 12.77
CA PRO A 40 -9.09 11.88 14.21
C PRO A 40 -8.90 10.41 14.59
N GLU A 41 -9.40 9.48 13.78
CA GLU A 41 -9.27 8.04 13.98
C GLU A 41 -7.80 7.59 13.95
N ILE A 42 -7.01 8.15 13.02
CA ILE A 42 -5.59 7.87 12.87
C ILE A 42 -4.80 8.40 14.08
N PHE A 43 -5.13 9.61 14.55
CA PHE A 43 -4.46 10.21 15.71
C PHE A 43 -4.78 9.51 17.03
N ASP A 44 -6.01 9.01 17.18
CA ASP A 44 -6.43 8.24 18.35
C ASP A 44 -5.74 6.87 18.42
N SER A 45 -5.64 6.17 17.28
CA SER A 45 -5.07 4.82 17.21
C SER A 45 -4.32 4.52 15.90
N PRO A 46 -3.02 4.85 15.78
CA PRO A 46 -2.29 4.80 14.50
C PRO A 46 -2.17 3.43 13.83
N TYR A 47 -2.27 2.34 14.59
CA TYR A 47 -2.14 0.96 14.10
C TYR A 47 -3.44 0.15 14.17
N ALA A 48 -4.56 0.79 14.53
CA ALA A 48 -5.85 0.12 14.55
C ALA A 48 -6.41 -0.06 13.12
N PHE A 49 -7.26 -1.08 12.97
CA PHE A 49 -8.09 -1.23 11.79
C PHE A 49 -9.13 -0.10 11.70
N PRO A 50 -9.62 0.21 10.49
CA PRO A 50 -10.70 1.17 10.31
C PRO A 50 -11.96 0.72 11.06
N VAL A 51 -12.51 1.62 11.88
CA VAL A 51 -13.83 1.42 12.51
C VAL A 51 -14.92 1.37 11.43
N ARG A 52 -14.77 2.22 10.42
CA ARG A 52 -15.57 2.23 9.19
C ARG A 52 -14.65 2.46 8.00
N PHE A 53 -14.91 1.75 6.91
CA PHE A 53 -14.21 1.98 5.64
C PHE A 53 -14.80 3.20 4.93
N HIS A 54 -14.04 4.29 4.85
CA HIS A 54 -14.46 5.56 4.23
C HIS A 54 -14.09 5.64 2.74
N TRP A 55 -14.73 4.82 1.91
CA TRP A 55 -14.51 4.81 0.46
C TRP A 55 -14.92 6.12 -0.23
N GLU A 56 -15.89 6.83 0.33
CA GLU A 56 -16.36 8.12 -0.15
C GLU A 56 -15.23 9.16 -0.25
N LYS A 57 -14.17 9.03 0.56
CA LYS A 57 -13.01 9.93 0.53
C LYS A 57 -12.29 9.92 -0.82
N PHE A 58 -12.30 8.81 -1.56
CA PHE A 58 -11.65 8.75 -2.87
C PHE A 58 -12.42 9.58 -3.90
N ALA A 59 -13.75 9.47 -3.91
CA ALA A 59 -14.61 10.28 -4.78
C ALA A 59 -14.51 11.76 -4.41
N ASP A 60 -14.52 12.08 -3.11
CA ASP A 60 -14.36 13.43 -2.59
C ASP A 60 -13.00 14.03 -2.93
N ALA A 61 -11.89 13.29 -2.74
CA ALA A 61 -10.56 13.74 -3.13
C ALA A 61 -10.46 14.01 -4.64
N TRP A 62 -11.04 13.13 -5.47
CA TRP A 62 -11.04 13.29 -6.92
C TRP A 62 -11.80 14.53 -7.38
N ALA A 63 -13.02 14.72 -6.88
CA ALA A 63 -13.93 15.78 -7.32
C ALA A 63 -13.67 17.13 -6.63
N ASN A 64 -13.40 17.13 -5.33
CA ASN A 64 -13.41 18.34 -4.50
C ASN A 64 -12.01 18.84 -4.08
N SER A 65 -10.93 18.07 -4.32
CA SER A 65 -9.55 18.44 -3.90
C SER A 65 -8.59 18.78 -5.05
N ASN A 66 -9.10 19.15 -6.23
CA ASN A 66 -8.30 19.40 -7.45
C ASN A 66 -7.39 18.21 -7.87
N TYR A 67 -7.61 17.02 -7.33
CA TYR A 67 -6.73 15.87 -7.54
C TYR A 67 -6.67 15.44 -9.01
N HIS A 68 -7.79 15.55 -9.74
CA HIS A 68 -7.86 15.30 -11.18
C HIS A 68 -6.86 16.15 -11.97
N THR A 69 -6.67 17.43 -11.61
CA THR A 69 -5.72 18.33 -12.28
C THR A 69 -4.29 17.87 -12.07
N TYR A 70 -3.90 17.56 -10.82
CA TYR A 70 -2.55 17.09 -10.52
C TYR A 70 -2.24 15.74 -11.17
N PHE A 71 -3.22 14.84 -11.18
CA PHE A 71 -3.10 13.53 -11.82
C PHE A 71 -2.83 13.66 -13.32
N TRP A 72 -3.63 14.46 -14.04
CA TRP A 72 -3.47 14.65 -15.48
C TRP A 72 -2.18 15.39 -15.84
N ASN A 73 -1.82 16.43 -15.09
CA ASN A 73 -0.54 17.12 -15.30
C ASN A 73 0.64 16.15 -15.20
N SER A 74 0.64 15.29 -14.17
CA SER A 74 1.69 14.30 -13.96
C SER A 74 1.71 13.25 -15.05
N ALA A 75 0.54 12.74 -15.45
CA ALA A 75 0.41 11.73 -16.50
C ALA A 75 0.95 12.24 -17.85
N VAL A 76 0.57 13.46 -18.25
CA VAL A 76 1.06 14.08 -19.49
C VAL A 76 2.57 14.25 -19.46
N VAL A 77 3.13 14.77 -18.36
CA VAL A 77 4.59 14.95 -18.22
C VAL A 77 5.32 13.61 -18.33
N VAL A 78 4.86 12.58 -17.63
CA VAL A 78 5.48 11.24 -17.68
C VAL A 78 5.40 10.64 -19.08
N VAL A 79 4.25 10.72 -19.74
CA VAL A 79 4.08 10.18 -21.11
C VAL A 79 5.04 10.87 -22.08
N ILE A 80 5.12 12.20 -22.05
CA ILE A 80 6.02 12.96 -22.92
C ILE A 80 7.48 12.60 -22.62
N ALA A 81 7.86 12.54 -21.35
CA ALA A 81 9.24 12.26 -20.93
C ALA A 81 9.71 10.82 -21.24
N VAL A 82 8.80 9.86 -21.35
CA VAL A 82 9.14 8.47 -21.70
C VAL A 82 9.10 8.23 -23.21
N ALA A 83 8.23 8.95 -23.93
CA ALA A 83 8.05 8.77 -25.37
C ALA A 83 9.10 9.51 -26.22
N LEU A 84 9.61 10.66 -25.74
CA LEU A 84 10.66 11.45 -26.37
C LEU A 84 12.04 11.08 -25.81
#